data_AF-A0A842X807-F1
#
_entry.id   AF-A0A842X807-F1
#
_cell.length_a   1.000
_cell.length_b   1.000
_cell.length_c   1.000
_cell.angle_alpha   90.00
_cell.angle_beta   90.00
_cell.angle_gamma   90.00
#
_symmetry.space_group_name_H-M   'P 1'
#
loop_
_entity.id
_entity.type
_entity.pdbx_description
1 polymer ?
#
loop_
_entity_poly.entity_id
_entity_poly.type
_entity_poly.pdbx_seq_one_letter_code
_entity_poly.pdbx_strand_id
1 'polypeptide(L)'
;MELPQFEYLIKKLDEKKGEIDKAIMDYIRKRYEGELYELVEYAVGDGKRLRGVVLLLISEALEGDQKKALRLAISAELGHSASLVHDDIIDRSVERRRKPTLWKRYGLEKAVILPHILISESLDIARREGEEFFKVGLETWSKASMGEYLDIIAEDRNNWPGMDYRRLIALKSGSLFEGAAEIGALVSGKKEYIQDAKKYGMALGIAYQFSDDLVGYINSNEEGGGSQNLFSYYIKNEIGDSKDISLIMGFFMFNIMKEFEIIRKSKLFEKSEYLKLFPIFSILEIMKENASMYDILKNVIENYF
;
A
#
# COMPACT_ATOMS: atom_id res chain seq x y z
N MET A 1 11.72 0.23 -26.84
CA MET A 1 12.94 -0.57 -26.60
C MET A 1 12.79 -1.09 -25.18
N GLU A 2 12.51 -2.38 -24.97
CA GLU A 2 12.31 -2.92 -23.62
C GLU A 2 13.56 -2.63 -22.78
N LEU A 3 13.42 -1.83 -21.73
CA LEU A 3 14.51 -1.48 -20.83
C LEU A 3 14.94 -2.76 -20.09
N PRO A 4 16.14 -3.30 -20.32
CA PRO A 4 16.59 -4.53 -19.66
C PRO A 4 16.61 -4.41 -18.13
N GLN A 5 16.67 -3.18 -17.61
CA GLN A 5 16.59 -2.86 -16.18
C GLN A 5 15.17 -3.01 -15.60
N PHE A 6 14.11 -2.78 -16.38
CA PHE A 6 12.73 -2.84 -15.88
C PHE A 6 12.24 -4.28 -15.76
N GLU A 7 12.55 -5.15 -16.71
CA GLU A 7 12.25 -6.59 -16.59
C GLU A 7 13.04 -7.25 -15.45
N TYR A 8 14.30 -6.88 -15.31
CA TYR A 8 15.14 -7.36 -14.21
C TYR A 8 14.62 -6.90 -12.84
N LEU A 9 14.10 -5.67 -12.75
CA LEU A 9 13.42 -5.16 -11.56
C LEU A 9 12.16 -5.98 -11.26
N ILE A 10 11.26 -6.18 -12.23
CA ILE A 10 10.05 -6.99 -12.04
C ILE A 10 10.44 -8.36 -11.48
N LYS A 11 11.44 -9.00 -12.07
CA LYS A 11 11.95 -10.29 -11.60
C LYS A 11 12.40 -10.24 -10.15
N LYS A 12 13.19 -9.24 -9.73
CA LYS A 12 13.61 -9.13 -8.32
C LYS A 12 12.43 -8.87 -7.38
N LEU A 13 11.45 -8.07 -7.80
CA LEU A 13 10.27 -7.80 -6.99
C LEU A 13 9.41 -9.06 -6.84
N ASP A 14 9.28 -9.86 -7.91
CA ASP A 14 8.64 -11.17 -7.86
C ASP A 14 9.39 -12.14 -6.94
N GLU A 15 10.74 -12.12 -6.96
CA GLU A 15 11.56 -12.90 -6.04
C GLU A 15 11.33 -12.49 -4.57
N LYS A 16 11.32 -11.18 -4.28
CA LYS A 16 11.05 -10.65 -2.92
C LYS A 16 9.62 -10.94 -2.47
N LYS A 17 8.64 -10.79 -3.35
CA LYS A 17 7.26 -11.20 -3.11
C LYS A 17 7.19 -12.70 -2.79
N GLY A 18 7.85 -13.54 -3.58
CA GLY A 18 7.90 -14.99 -3.36
C GLY A 18 8.56 -15.36 -2.02
N GLU A 19 9.61 -14.65 -1.62
CA GLU A 19 10.24 -14.79 -0.30
C GLU A 19 9.24 -14.49 0.82
N ILE A 20 8.51 -13.38 0.72
CA ILE A 20 7.48 -12.96 1.68
C ILE A 20 6.31 -13.96 1.71
N ASP A 21 5.79 -14.35 0.54
CA ASP A 21 4.69 -15.32 0.44
C ASP A 21 5.08 -16.63 1.12
N LYS A 22 6.25 -17.17 0.81
CA LYS A 22 6.76 -18.38 1.45
C LYS A 22 6.88 -18.20 2.97
N ALA A 23 7.44 -17.08 3.41
CA ALA A 23 7.65 -16.82 4.83
C ALA A 23 6.33 -16.66 5.60
N ILE A 24 5.32 -15.99 5.02
CA ILE A 24 3.97 -15.89 5.58
C ILE A 24 3.36 -17.29 5.68
N MET A 25 3.38 -18.08 4.60
CA MET A 25 2.77 -19.42 4.59
C MET A 25 3.41 -20.36 5.60
N ASP A 26 4.75 -20.36 5.69
CA ASP A 26 5.48 -21.16 6.68
C ASP A 26 5.21 -20.68 8.12
N TYR A 27 5.00 -19.39 8.32
CA TYR A 27 4.66 -18.81 9.61
C TYR A 27 3.25 -19.19 10.06
N ILE A 28 2.23 -18.97 9.21
CA ILE A 28 0.83 -19.24 9.57
C ILE A 28 0.58 -20.74 9.78
N ARG A 29 1.25 -21.62 9.03
CA ARG A 29 1.15 -23.09 9.18
C ARG A 29 1.67 -23.57 10.53
N LYS A 30 2.65 -22.88 11.12
CA LYS A 30 3.18 -23.19 12.45
C LYS A 30 2.38 -22.55 13.58
N ARG A 31 1.59 -21.52 13.26
CA ARG A 31 0.94 -20.64 14.25
C ARG A 31 -0.52 -20.98 14.49
N TYR A 32 -1.20 -21.45 13.45
CA TYR A 32 -2.64 -21.71 13.42
C TYR A 32 -2.92 -23.12 12.92
N GLU A 33 -4.02 -23.70 13.38
CA GLU A 33 -4.47 -25.05 13.02
C GLU A 33 -5.98 -25.04 12.74
N GLY A 34 -6.47 -26.08 12.07
CA GLY A 34 -7.89 -26.29 11.78
C GLY A 34 -8.51 -25.13 11.00
N GLU A 35 -9.76 -24.80 11.33
CA GLU A 35 -10.52 -23.75 10.63
C GLU A 35 -9.84 -22.37 10.70
N LEU A 36 -9.16 -22.05 11.81
CA LEU A 36 -8.46 -20.76 11.93
C LEU A 36 -7.29 -20.66 10.94
N TYR A 37 -6.58 -21.75 10.67
CA TYR A 37 -5.57 -21.77 9.61
C TYR A 37 -6.19 -21.47 8.25
N GLU A 38 -7.32 -22.10 7.90
CA GLU A 38 -8.00 -21.88 6.62
C GLU A 38 -8.48 -20.44 6.45
N LEU A 39 -9.01 -19.83 7.51
CA LEU A 39 -9.42 -18.41 7.54
C LEU A 39 -8.24 -17.48 7.31
N VAL A 40 -7.14 -17.68 8.06
CA VAL A 40 -5.93 -16.87 7.94
C VAL A 40 -5.32 -17.04 6.56
N GLU A 41 -5.15 -18.28 6.09
CA GLU A 41 -4.63 -18.60 4.76
C GLU A 41 -5.46 -17.92 3.66
N TYR A 42 -6.79 -17.95 3.78
CA TYR A 42 -7.66 -17.28 2.82
C TYR A 42 -7.47 -15.76 2.82
N ALA A 43 -7.36 -15.14 3.99
CA ALA A 43 -7.18 -13.70 4.10
C ALA A 43 -5.81 -13.23 3.59
N VAL A 44 -4.74 -14.00 3.88
CA VAL A 44 -3.37 -13.58 3.56
C VAL A 44 -2.87 -14.14 2.25
N GLY A 45 -3.48 -15.17 1.67
CA GLY A 45 -2.88 -16.01 0.61
C GLY A 45 -2.67 -15.36 -0.76
N ASP A 46 -3.16 -14.13 -0.97
CA ASP A 46 -2.99 -13.40 -2.23
C ASP A 46 -2.50 -11.97 -1.93
N GLY A 47 -1.83 -11.34 -2.90
CA GLY A 47 -1.49 -9.91 -2.83
C GLY A 47 -0.15 -9.53 -3.41
N LYS A 48 0.01 -8.23 -3.71
CA LYS A 48 1.22 -7.65 -4.33
C LYS A 48 2.41 -7.53 -3.35
N ARG A 49 2.17 -7.66 -2.04
CA ARG A 49 3.18 -7.56 -0.95
C ARG A 49 4.01 -6.29 -0.91
N LEU A 50 3.45 -5.17 -1.38
CA LEU A 50 4.24 -3.95 -1.61
C LEU A 50 4.82 -3.36 -0.33
N ARG A 51 4.17 -3.55 0.83
CA ARG A 51 4.64 -3.01 2.12
C ARG A 51 5.82 -3.85 2.62
N GLY A 52 5.71 -5.17 2.56
CA GLY A 52 6.83 -6.07 2.86
C GLY A 52 8.00 -5.85 1.90
N VAL A 53 7.74 -5.69 0.60
CA VAL A 53 8.78 -5.47 -0.41
C VAL A 53 9.53 -4.16 -0.16
N VAL A 54 8.84 -3.03 0.08
CA VAL A 54 9.55 -1.76 0.34
C VAL A 54 10.41 -1.84 1.61
N LEU A 55 9.92 -2.52 2.65
CA LEU A 55 10.66 -2.77 3.88
C LEU A 55 11.95 -3.56 3.59
N LEU A 56 11.85 -4.66 2.84
CA LEU A 56 13.01 -5.47 2.48
C LEU A 56 14.01 -4.69 1.61
N LEU A 57 13.53 -3.92 0.61
CA LEU A 57 14.40 -3.14 -0.26
C LEU A 57 15.17 -2.07 0.51
N ILE A 58 14.52 -1.37 1.44
CA ILE A 58 15.18 -0.35 2.27
C ILE A 58 16.17 -1.01 3.23
N SER A 59 15.78 -2.10 3.90
CA SER A 59 16.68 -2.82 4.80
C SER A 59 17.91 -3.35 4.04
N GLU A 60 17.74 -3.93 2.85
CA GLU A 60 18.85 -4.42 2.02
C GLU A 60 19.77 -3.29 1.56
N ALA A 61 19.22 -2.18 1.06
CA ALA A 61 19.98 -1.02 0.61
C ALA A 61 20.78 -0.36 1.75
N LEU A 62 20.36 -0.57 2.99
CA LEU A 62 21.03 -0.08 4.19
C LEU A 62 21.82 -1.17 4.94
N GLU A 63 21.96 -2.36 4.37
CA GLU A 63 22.74 -3.50 4.93
C GLU A 63 22.19 -4.02 6.28
N GLY A 64 20.88 -3.95 6.48
CA GLY A 64 20.21 -4.48 7.68
C GLY A 64 20.10 -6.01 7.72
N ASP A 65 19.79 -6.54 8.90
CA ASP A 65 19.57 -7.98 9.11
C ASP A 65 18.35 -8.48 8.33
N GLN A 66 18.61 -9.24 7.26
CA GLN A 66 17.58 -9.75 6.35
C GLN A 66 16.58 -10.69 7.03
N LYS A 67 17.01 -11.49 8.01
CA LYS A 67 16.10 -12.41 8.73
C LYS A 67 15.15 -11.62 9.61
N LYS A 68 15.66 -10.57 10.28
CA LYS A 68 14.83 -9.65 11.07
C LYS A 68 13.87 -8.87 10.16
N ALA A 69 14.37 -8.33 9.04
CA ALA A 69 13.57 -7.62 8.05
C ALA A 69 12.41 -8.49 7.52
N LEU A 70 12.67 -9.76 7.21
CA LEU A 70 11.65 -10.68 6.72
C LEU A 70 10.55 -10.95 7.76
N ARG A 71 10.89 -11.12 9.05
CA ARG A 71 9.88 -11.26 10.11
C ARG A 71 9.03 -10.01 10.25
N LEU A 72 9.62 -8.82 10.13
CA LEU A 72 8.90 -7.56 10.18
C LEU A 72 8.08 -7.30 8.90
N ALA A 73 8.50 -7.82 7.74
CA ALA A 73 7.69 -7.82 6.52
C ALA A 73 6.43 -8.70 6.68
N ILE A 74 6.54 -9.86 7.34
CA ILE A 74 5.36 -10.67 7.71
C ILE A 74 4.42 -9.85 8.59
N SER A 75 4.93 -9.17 9.62
CA SER A 75 4.14 -8.28 10.49
C SER A 75 3.35 -7.25 9.67
N ALA A 76 4.02 -6.48 8.80
CA ALA A 76 3.39 -5.47 7.97
C ALA A 76 2.30 -6.04 7.03
N GLU A 77 2.54 -7.19 6.41
CA GLU A 77 1.60 -7.82 5.46
C GLU A 77 0.43 -8.53 6.15
N LEU A 78 0.62 -9.12 7.34
CA LEU A 78 -0.48 -9.65 8.15
C LEU A 78 -1.42 -8.53 8.58
N GLY A 79 -0.86 -7.43 9.07
CA GLY A 79 -1.64 -6.26 9.43
C GLY A 79 -2.39 -5.69 8.22
N HIS A 80 -1.73 -5.52 7.07
CA HIS A 80 -2.42 -5.06 5.86
C HIS A 80 -3.54 -6.01 5.41
N SER A 81 -3.33 -7.33 5.48
CA SER A 81 -4.37 -8.30 5.17
C SER A 81 -5.59 -8.15 6.11
N ALA A 82 -5.35 -7.79 7.37
CA ALA A 82 -6.40 -7.46 8.33
C ALA A 82 -7.22 -6.23 7.90
N SER A 83 -6.56 -5.18 7.42
CA SER A 83 -7.26 -3.97 6.95
C SER A 83 -8.18 -4.30 5.77
N LEU A 84 -7.69 -5.06 4.79
CA LEU A 84 -8.49 -5.44 3.63
C LEU A 84 -9.77 -6.22 3.99
N VAL A 85 -9.72 -7.05 5.04
CA VAL A 85 -10.90 -7.78 5.53
C VAL A 85 -11.90 -6.82 6.20
N HIS A 86 -11.44 -5.81 6.94
CA HIS A 86 -12.32 -4.75 7.45
C HIS A 86 -12.92 -3.92 6.31
N ASP A 87 -12.10 -3.47 5.36
CA ASP A 87 -12.53 -2.69 4.19
C ASP A 87 -13.63 -3.45 3.43
N ASP A 88 -13.46 -4.77 3.20
CA ASP A 88 -14.47 -5.60 2.54
C ASP A 88 -15.83 -5.61 3.23
N ILE A 89 -15.86 -5.48 4.56
CA ILE A 89 -17.09 -5.42 5.36
C ILE A 89 -17.70 -4.03 5.29
N ILE A 90 -16.87 -2.99 5.48
CA ILE A 90 -17.28 -1.58 5.46
C ILE A 90 -17.90 -1.24 4.11
N ASP A 91 -17.17 -1.54 3.03
CA ASP A 91 -17.58 -1.28 1.64
C ASP A 91 -18.67 -2.26 1.15
N ARG A 92 -18.99 -3.29 1.94
CA ARG A 92 -19.89 -4.38 1.56
C ARG A 92 -19.47 -5.07 0.26
N SER A 93 -18.16 -5.12 0.01
CA SER A 93 -17.58 -5.76 -1.17
C SER A 93 -17.88 -7.26 -1.18
N VAL A 94 -18.43 -7.77 -2.28
CA VAL A 94 -18.78 -9.19 -2.40
C VAL A 94 -17.64 -10.04 -2.98
N GLU A 95 -16.73 -9.40 -3.71
CA GLU A 95 -15.56 -10.03 -4.32
C GLU A 95 -14.30 -9.19 -4.10
N ARG A 96 -13.16 -9.87 -3.92
CA ARG A 96 -11.83 -9.30 -3.93
C ARG A 96 -10.91 -10.21 -4.74
N ARG A 97 -10.18 -9.64 -5.70
CA ARG A 97 -9.29 -10.37 -6.62
C ARG A 97 -9.98 -11.58 -7.27
N ARG A 98 -11.22 -11.36 -7.75
CA ARG A 98 -12.06 -12.37 -8.43
C ARG A 98 -12.40 -13.58 -7.56
N LYS A 99 -12.34 -13.44 -6.23
CA LYS A 99 -12.76 -14.45 -5.25
C LYS A 99 -13.77 -13.82 -4.30
N PRO A 100 -14.71 -14.60 -3.74
CA PRO A 100 -15.63 -14.09 -2.71
C PRO A 100 -14.85 -13.50 -1.53
N THR A 101 -15.30 -12.36 -1.01
CA THR A 101 -14.72 -11.79 0.21
C THR A 101 -14.95 -12.70 1.41
N LEU A 102 -14.14 -12.51 2.45
CA LEU A 102 -14.15 -13.42 3.61
C LEU A 102 -15.52 -13.44 4.30
N TRP A 103 -16.17 -12.27 4.45
CA TRP A 103 -17.50 -12.18 5.06
C TRP A 103 -18.59 -12.85 4.22
N LYS A 104 -18.44 -12.86 2.89
CA LYS A 104 -19.34 -13.60 1.99
C LYS A 104 -19.15 -15.09 2.06
N ARG A 105 -17.91 -15.56 2.15
CA ARG A 105 -17.59 -16.99 2.13
C ARG A 105 -17.75 -17.66 3.49
N TYR A 106 -17.33 -17.01 4.56
CA TYR A 106 -17.22 -17.61 5.90
C TYR A 106 -18.15 -16.97 6.94
N GLY A 107 -18.90 -15.94 6.57
CA GLY A 107 -19.84 -15.23 7.46
C GLY A 107 -19.24 -13.97 8.08
N LEU A 108 -20.12 -13.05 8.46
CA LEU A 108 -19.75 -11.73 9.00
C LEU A 108 -19.00 -11.85 10.33
N GLU A 109 -19.43 -12.76 11.20
CA GLU A 109 -18.87 -12.95 12.54
C GLU A 109 -17.38 -13.30 12.47
N LYS A 110 -17.01 -14.22 11.56
CA LYS A 110 -15.62 -14.62 11.34
C LYS A 110 -14.79 -13.51 10.71
N ALA A 111 -15.40 -12.77 9.78
CA ALA A 111 -14.73 -11.65 9.13
C ALA A 111 -14.49 -10.45 10.06
N VAL A 112 -15.36 -10.22 11.04
CA VAL A 112 -15.15 -9.17 12.07
C VAL A 112 -14.04 -9.55 13.04
N ILE A 113 -13.95 -10.83 13.45
CA ILE A 113 -12.96 -11.24 14.46
C ILE A 113 -11.56 -11.47 13.89
N LEU A 114 -11.44 -11.92 12.64
CA LEU A 114 -10.13 -12.26 12.06
C LEU A 114 -9.14 -11.09 12.04
N PRO A 115 -9.52 -9.85 11.70
CA PRO A 115 -8.62 -8.70 11.74
C PRO A 115 -8.05 -8.42 13.14
N HIS A 116 -8.83 -8.66 14.20
CA HIS A 116 -8.34 -8.52 15.58
C HIS A 116 -7.19 -9.51 15.85
N ILE A 117 -7.31 -10.74 15.35
CA ILE A 117 -6.26 -11.76 15.44
C ILE A 117 -5.01 -11.31 14.66
N LEU A 118 -5.19 -10.88 13.41
CA LEU A 118 -4.09 -10.53 12.52
C LEU A 118 -3.34 -9.25 12.95
N ILE A 119 -4.04 -8.20 13.38
CA ILE A 119 -3.42 -6.96 13.89
C ILE A 119 -2.67 -7.25 15.20
N SER A 120 -3.26 -8.05 16.10
CA SER A 120 -2.61 -8.46 17.34
C SER A 120 -1.33 -9.26 17.06
N GLU A 121 -1.37 -10.22 16.14
CA GLU A 121 -0.18 -11.01 15.78
C GLU A 121 0.87 -10.15 15.06
N SER A 122 0.46 -9.26 14.16
CA SER A 122 1.33 -8.26 13.53
C SER A 122 2.10 -7.46 14.58
N LEU A 123 1.41 -6.89 15.58
CA LEU A 123 2.03 -6.12 16.65
C LEU A 123 2.92 -6.97 17.57
N ASP A 124 2.54 -8.21 17.87
CA ASP A 124 3.36 -9.10 18.69
C ASP A 124 4.65 -9.52 17.98
N ILE A 125 4.61 -9.77 16.66
CA ILE A 125 5.82 -10.00 15.85
C ILE A 125 6.76 -8.79 15.98
N ALA A 126 6.25 -7.57 15.80
CA ALA A 126 7.05 -6.36 15.92
C ALA A 126 7.65 -6.21 17.33
N ARG A 127 6.84 -6.46 18.38
CA ARG A 127 7.26 -6.41 19.78
C ARG A 127 8.39 -7.40 20.10
N ARG A 128 8.36 -8.61 19.54
CA ARG A 128 9.41 -9.62 19.73
C ARG A 128 10.76 -9.21 19.11
N GLU A 129 10.75 -8.37 18.08
CA GLU A 129 11.98 -7.84 17.46
C GLU A 129 12.54 -6.60 18.17
N GLY A 130 11.72 -5.89 18.94
CA GLY A 130 12.11 -4.73 19.75
C GLY A 130 10.98 -3.73 19.99
N GLU A 131 11.08 -2.96 21.08
CA GLU A 131 10.09 -1.94 21.47
C GLU A 131 9.92 -0.85 20.38
N GLU A 132 11.00 -0.49 19.70
CA GLU A 132 10.98 0.50 18.61
C GLU A 132 10.10 0.08 17.43
N PHE A 133 10.13 -1.20 17.04
CA PHE A 133 9.27 -1.73 15.97
C PHE A 133 7.81 -1.79 16.39
N PHE A 134 7.54 -2.15 17.65
CA PHE A 134 6.19 -2.12 18.21
C PHE A 134 5.60 -0.70 18.20
N LYS A 135 6.39 0.31 18.59
CA LYS A 135 5.97 1.72 18.56
C LYS A 135 5.60 2.16 17.15
N VAL A 136 6.45 1.87 16.16
CA VAL A 136 6.15 2.19 14.76
C VAL A 136 4.88 1.48 14.29
N GLY A 137 4.74 0.17 14.58
CA GLY A 137 3.53 -0.58 14.23
C GLY A 137 2.27 0.03 14.85
N LEU A 138 2.31 0.39 16.14
CA LEU A 138 1.19 1.00 16.84
C LEU A 138 0.81 2.38 16.26
N GLU A 139 1.81 3.22 15.98
CA GLU A 139 1.60 4.54 15.37
C GLU A 139 1.00 4.40 13.95
N THR A 140 1.51 3.46 13.16
CA THR A 140 0.98 3.15 11.83
C THR A 140 -0.49 2.73 11.89
N TRP A 141 -0.84 1.78 12.77
CA TRP A 141 -2.23 1.34 12.91
C TRP A 141 -3.16 2.44 13.42
N SER A 142 -2.68 3.27 14.36
CA SER A 142 -3.42 4.44 14.83
C SER A 142 -3.77 5.40 13.68
N LYS A 143 -2.78 5.75 12.84
CA LYS A 143 -2.99 6.60 11.66
C LYS A 143 -3.91 5.95 10.62
N ALA A 144 -3.68 4.67 10.30
CA ALA A 144 -4.47 3.94 9.31
C ALA A 144 -5.95 3.86 9.71
N SER A 145 -6.25 3.53 10.97
CA SER A 145 -7.62 3.50 11.48
C SER A 145 -8.29 4.88 11.47
N MET A 146 -7.56 5.96 11.74
CA MET A 146 -8.09 7.31 11.56
C MET A 146 -8.39 7.63 10.09
N GLY A 147 -7.52 7.17 9.18
CA GLY A 147 -7.74 7.30 7.73
C GLY A 147 -8.99 6.56 7.27
N GLU A 148 -9.20 5.34 7.76
CA GLU A 148 -10.40 4.55 7.47
C GLU A 148 -11.67 5.19 8.02
N TYR A 149 -11.61 5.77 9.22
CA TYR A 149 -12.73 6.55 9.75
C TYR A 149 -13.04 7.78 8.87
N LEU A 150 -12.01 8.49 8.39
CA LEU A 150 -12.19 9.58 7.44
C LEU A 150 -12.82 9.08 6.13
N ASP A 151 -12.54 7.85 5.71
CA ASP A 151 -13.12 7.26 4.53
C ASP A 151 -14.61 6.97 4.69
N ILE A 152 -15.00 6.39 5.83
CA ILE A 152 -16.41 6.14 6.16
C ILE A 152 -17.22 7.43 6.16
N ILE A 153 -16.72 8.51 6.78
CA ILE A 153 -17.46 9.78 6.79
C ILE A 153 -17.50 10.44 5.40
N ALA A 154 -16.60 10.09 4.48
CA ALA A 154 -16.60 10.57 3.10
C ALA A 154 -17.77 9.99 2.28
N GLU A 155 -18.44 8.93 2.74
CA GLU A 155 -19.65 8.42 2.09
C GLU A 155 -20.79 9.45 2.10
N ASP A 156 -20.89 10.29 3.15
CA ASP A 156 -21.84 11.39 3.19
C ASP A 156 -21.27 12.64 2.52
N ARG A 157 -21.84 12.98 1.35
CA ARG A 157 -21.44 14.13 0.53
C ARG A 157 -21.53 15.47 1.26
N ASN A 158 -22.34 15.58 2.30
CA ASN A 158 -22.45 16.80 3.08
C ASN A 158 -21.15 17.13 3.83
N ASN A 159 -20.29 16.13 4.07
CA ASN A 159 -19.01 16.33 4.75
C ASN A 159 -17.92 16.88 3.81
N TRP A 160 -18.03 16.67 2.50
CA TRP A 160 -16.96 16.92 1.53
C TRP A 160 -16.33 18.32 1.59
N PRO A 161 -17.08 19.43 1.73
CA PRO A 161 -16.48 20.77 1.77
C PRO A 161 -15.49 21.00 2.91
N GLY A 162 -15.57 20.22 4.00
CA GLY A 162 -14.66 20.29 5.15
C GLY A 162 -13.56 19.24 5.14
N MET A 163 -13.51 18.37 4.14
CA MET A 163 -12.57 17.24 4.09
C MET A 163 -11.35 17.54 3.23
N ASP A 164 -10.22 17.00 3.65
CA ASP A 164 -8.97 17.02 2.88
C ASP A 164 -8.69 15.62 2.34
N TYR A 165 -8.90 15.46 1.03
CA TYR A 165 -8.64 14.21 0.32
C TYR A 165 -7.18 13.74 0.47
N ARG A 166 -6.21 14.65 0.37
CA ARG A 166 -4.80 14.30 0.49
C ARG A 166 -4.47 13.79 1.88
N ARG A 167 -5.06 14.38 2.91
CA ARG A 167 -4.94 13.90 4.29
C ARG A 167 -5.57 12.52 4.48
N LEU A 168 -6.74 12.27 3.88
CA LEU A 168 -7.40 10.96 3.93
C LEU A 168 -6.48 9.88 3.39
N ILE A 169 -5.99 10.01 2.15
CA ILE A 169 -5.15 8.97 1.52
C ILE A 169 -3.78 8.83 2.21
N ALA A 170 -3.22 9.93 2.75
CA ALA A 170 -2.00 9.89 3.55
C ALA A 170 -2.18 9.07 4.83
N LEU A 171 -3.34 9.18 5.49
CA LEU A 171 -3.63 8.41 6.69
C LEU A 171 -4.01 6.96 6.36
N LYS A 172 -4.98 6.72 5.46
CA LYS A 172 -5.51 5.38 5.15
C LYS A 172 -4.45 4.47 4.52
N SER A 173 -3.69 5.00 3.56
CA SER A 173 -2.75 4.20 2.75
C SER A 173 -1.29 4.62 2.97
N GLY A 174 -1.01 5.92 2.96
CA GLY A 174 0.33 6.48 3.14
C GLY A 174 1.03 6.03 4.43
N SER A 175 0.32 6.00 5.55
CA SER A 175 0.86 5.62 6.86
C SER A 175 1.38 4.18 6.94
N LEU A 176 0.79 3.27 6.17
CA LEU A 176 1.20 1.87 6.12
C LEU A 176 2.53 1.72 5.37
N PHE A 177 2.71 2.47 4.27
CA PHE A 177 3.99 2.52 3.55
C PHE A 177 5.05 3.30 4.34
N GLU A 178 4.68 4.40 5.00
CA GLU A 178 5.54 5.16 5.92
C GLU A 178 6.11 4.23 7.01
N GLY A 179 5.25 3.48 7.70
CA GLY A 179 5.65 2.55 8.74
C GLY A 179 6.54 1.41 8.24
N ALA A 180 6.19 0.81 7.10
CA ALA A 180 7.00 -0.24 6.49
C ALA A 180 8.41 0.26 6.11
N ALA A 181 8.49 1.47 5.55
CA ALA A 181 9.77 2.09 5.18
C ALA A 181 10.59 2.47 6.41
N GLU A 182 9.96 3.02 7.44
CA GLU A 182 10.59 3.34 8.73
C GLU A 182 11.18 2.09 9.39
N ILE A 183 10.41 1.00 9.44
CA ILE A 183 10.87 -0.29 9.95
C ILE A 183 12.08 -0.79 9.14
N GLY A 184 12.02 -0.72 7.81
CA GLY A 184 13.14 -1.11 6.95
C GLY A 184 14.43 -0.36 7.28
N ALA A 185 14.34 0.95 7.55
CA ALA A 185 15.49 1.74 7.98
C ALA A 185 15.95 1.38 9.40
N LEU A 186 15.03 1.17 10.34
CA LEU A 186 15.33 0.79 11.72
C LEU A 186 16.09 -0.53 11.81
N VAL A 187 15.77 -1.52 10.97
CA VAL A 187 16.47 -2.82 10.94
C VAL A 187 17.97 -2.68 10.67
N SER A 188 18.38 -1.64 9.93
CA SER A 188 19.80 -1.37 9.66
C SER A 188 20.57 -0.72 10.82
N GLY A 189 19.87 -0.13 11.80
CA GLY A 189 20.47 0.69 12.85
C GLY A 189 20.99 2.06 12.40
N LYS A 190 20.91 2.40 11.11
CA LYS A 190 21.39 3.68 10.54
C LYS A 190 20.34 4.79 10.73
N LYS A 191 20.31 5.38 11.93
CA LYS A 191 19.29 6.34 12.39
C LYS A 191 19.12 7.55 11.47
N GLU A 192 20.17 7.96 10.77
CA GLU A 192 20.16 9.10 9.85
C GLU A 192 19.28 8.91 8.61
N TYR A 193 18.83 7.68 8.33
CA TYR A 193 17.90 7.36 7.24
C TYR A 193 16.44 7.23 7.68
N ILE A 194 16.13 7.17 8.97
CA ILE A 194 14.77 6.90 9.47
C ILE A 194 13.77 7.95 8.96
N GLN A 195 14.05 9.24 9.18
CA GLN A 195 13.15 10.31 8.78
C GLN A 195 13.00 10.42 7.26
N ASP A 196 14.04 10.03 6.54
CA ASP A 196 14.07 10.01 5.07
C ASP A 196 13.22 8.85 4.54
N ALA A 197 13.32 7.67 5.16
CA ALA A 197 12.50 6.50 4.87
C ALA A 197 11.00 6.76 5.12
N LYS A 198 10.65 7.45 6.22
CA LYS A 198 9.26 7.87 6.47
C LYS A 198 8.71 8.71 5.32
N LYS A 199 9.48 9.70 4.86
CA LYS A 199 9.08 10.59 3.74
C LYS A 199 8.94 9.81 2.44
N TYR A 200 9.90 8.93 2.15
CA TYR A 200 9.87 8.04 0.99
C TYR A 200 8.60 7.17 1.00
N GLY A 201 8.34 6.47 2.12
CA GLY A 201 7.19 5.59 2.27
C GLY A 201 5.86 6.35 2.19
N MET A 202 5.76 7.50 2.85
CA MET A 202 4.56 8.35 2.79
C MET A 202 4.25 8.80 1.35
N ALA A 203 5.25 9.34 0.65
CA ALA A 203 5.09 9.79 -0.73
C ALA A 203 4.69 8.63 -1.66
N LEU A 204 5.33 7.47 -1.48
CA LEU A 204 4.98 6.24 -2.22
C LEU A 204 3.52 5.83 -1.99
N GLY A 205 3.07 5.78 -0.73
CA GLY A 205 1.71 5.36 -0.40
C GLY A 205 0.64 6.35 -0.86
N ILE A 206 0.94 7.66 -0.81
CA ILE A 206 0.06 8.69 -1.40
C ILE A 206 -0.04 8.49 -2.91
N ALA A 207 1.09 8.34 -3.61
CA ALA A 207 1.10 8.17 -5.05
C ALA A 207 0.37 6.87 -5.48
N TYR A 208 0.51 5.81 -4.69
CA TYR A 208 -0.18 4.54 -4.89
C TYR A 208 -1.70 4.71 -4.78
N GLN A 209 -2.20 5.27 -3.68
CA GLN A 209 -3.64 5.43 -3.48
C GLN A 209 -4.26 6.41 -4.48
N PHE A 210 -3.55 7.49 -4.81
CA PHE A 210 -3.98 8.44 -5.82
C PHE A 210 -4.13 7.79 -7.21
N SER A 211 -3.27 6.82 -7.52
CA SER A 211 -3.35 6.03 -8.76
C SER A 211 -4.52 5.05 -8.75
N ASP A 212 -4.77 4.41 -7.62
CA ASP A 212 -5.89 3.51 -7.41
C ASP A 212 -7.24 4.24 -7.57
N ASP A 213 -7.38 5.39 -6.91
CA ASP A 213 -8.59 6.22 -7.01
C ASP A 213 -8.79 6.78 -8.43
N LEU A 214 -7.71 7.09 -9.18
CA LEU A 214 -7.82 7.47 -10.59
C LEU A 214 -8.32 6.33 -11.48
N VAL A 215 -7.78 5.11 -11.30
CA VAL A 215 -8.26 3.93 -12.06
C VAL A 215 -9.74 3.70 -11.77
N GLY A 216 -10.14 3.82 -10.51
CA GLY A 216 -11.55 3.81 -10.10
C GLY A 216 -12.36 4.86 -10.85
N TYR A 217 -11.93 6.13 -10.82
CA TYR A 217 -12.61 7.26 -11.47
C TYR A 217 -12.77 7.12 -12.99
N ILE A 218 -11.77 6.58 -13.68
CA ILE A 218 -11.83 6.40 -15.15
C ILE A 218 -12.69 5.20 -15.55
N ASN A 219 -12.64 4.12 -14.76
CA ASN A 219 -13.38 2.90 -15.07
C ASN A 219 -14.85 2.97 -14.66
N SER A 220 -15.24 3.93 -13.82
CA SER A 220 -16.59 4.01 -13.26
C SER A 220 -17.57 4.80 -14.13
N ASN A 221 -18.75 4.20 -14.35
CA ASN A 221 -20.01 4.90 -14.63
C ASN A 221 -20.88 5.03 -13.35
N GLU A 222 -20.44 4.51 -12.20
CA GLU A 222 -21.18 4.44 -10.91
C GLU A 222 -20.30 4.83 -9.70
N GLU A 223 -20.94 5.10 -8.56
CA GLU A 223 -20.34 5.58 -7.30
C GLU A 223 -19.39 4.56 -6.67
N GLY A 224 -18.19 4.99 -6.29
CA GLY A 224 -17.16 4.18 -5.64
C GLY A 224 -17.26 4.22 -4.10
N GLY A 225 -16.21 3.76 -3.42
CA GLY A 225 -16.06 3.94 -1.96
C GLY A 225 -15.85 5.40 -1.56
N GLY A 226 -15.72 5.67 -0.25
CA GLY A 226 -15.55 7.02 0.30
C GLY A 226 -14.44 7.82 -0.38
N SER A 227 -13.22 7.26 -0.48
CA SER A 227 -12.03 7.91 -1.05
C SER A 227 -12.23 8.23 -2.53
N GLN A 228 -12.84 7.32 -3.29
CA GLN A 228 -13.07 7.46 -4.73
C GLN A 228 -14.10 8.56 -5.01
N ASN A 229 -15.15 8.64 -4.19
CA ASN A 229 -16.15 9.69 -4.31
C ASN A 229 -15.57 11.06 -3.91
N LEU A 230 -14.78 11.11 -2.83
CA LEU A 230 -14.09 12.33 -2.43
C LEU A 230 -13.00 12.73 -3.45
N PHE A 231 -12.34 11.77 -4.11
CA PHE A 231 -11.43 12.03 -5.22
C PHE A 231 -12.17 12.67 -6.39
N SER A 232 -13.36 12.18 -6.74
CA SER A 232 -14.20 12.79 -7.77
C SER A 232 -14.52 14.25 -7.45
N TYR A 233 -14.85 14.55 -6.19
CA TYR A 233 -15.06 15.93 -5.72
C TYR A 233 -13.79 16.78 -5.76
N TYR A 234 -12.66 16.20 -5.33
CA TYR A 234 -11.35 16.83 -5.37
C TYR A 234 -10.96 17.22 -6.80
N ILE A 235 -11.09 16.31 -7.77
CA ILE A 235 -10.84 16.58 -9.18
C ILE A 235 -11.72 17.71 -9.70
N LYS A 236 -13.03 17.68 -9.39
CA LYS A 236 -13.97 18.72 -9.84
C LYS A 236 -13.63 20.11 -9.31
N ASN A 237 -13.14 20.21 -8.08
CA ASN A 237 -12.72 21.49 -7.51
C ASN A 237 -11.43 22.02 -8.14
N GLU A 238 -10.52 21.13 -8.53
CA GLU A 238 -9.21 21.51 -9.06
C GLU A 238 -9.24 21.83 -10.57
N ILE A 239 -9.98 21.06 -11.36
CA ILE A 239 -10.00 21.18 -12.82
C ILE A 239 -11.40 21.36 -13.43
N GLY A 240 -12.44 21.55 -12.59
CA GLY A 240 -13.83 21.69 -13.02
C GLY A 240 -14.48 20.35 -13.39
N ASP A 241 -15.72 20.39 -13.88
CA ASP A 241 -16.47 19.21 -14.36
C ASP A 241 -15.99 18.71 -15.75
N SER A 242 -14.72 18.94 -16.10
CA SER A 242 -14.17 18.52 -17.39
C SER A 242 -14.11 17.00 -17.48
N LYS A 243 -14.64 16.46 -18.58
CA LYS A 243 -14.49 15.04 -18.95
C LYS A 243 -13.34 14.82 -19.93
N ASP A 244 -12.51 15.84 -20.18
CA ASP A 244 -11.33 15.71 -21.04
C ASP A 244 -10.27 14.86 -20.34
N ILE A 245 -10.09 13.65 -20.83
CA ILE A 245 -9.10 12.68 -20.34
C ILE A 245 -7.70 13.29 -20.32
N SER A 246 -7.35 14.15 -21.27
CA SER A 246 -6.02 14.77 -21.34
C SER A 246 -5.79 15.70 -20.15
N LEU A 247 -6.82 16.45 -19.74
CA LEU A 247 -6.75 17.35 -18.59
C LEU A 247 -6.67 16.56 -17.27
N ILE A 248 -7.49 15.52 -17.13
CA ILE A 248 -7.47 14.61 -15.97
C ILE A 248 -6.10 13.94 -15.84
N MET A 249 -5.56 13.42 -16.94
CA MET A 249 -4.23 12.81 -16.96
C MET A 249 -3.13 13.83 -16.66
N GLY A 250 -3.22 15.06 -17.18
CA GLY A 250 -2.28 16.14 -16.85
C GLY A 250 -2.28 16.48 -15.36
N PHE A 251 -3.45 16.60 -14.75
CA PHE A 251 -3.60 16.80 -13.31
C PHE A 251 -3.05 15.63 -12.49
N PHE A 252 -3.34 14.41 -12.93
CA PHE A 252 -2.81 13.21 -12.31
C PHE A 252 -1.28 13.18 -12.33
N MET A 253 -0.69 13.39 -13.51
CA MET A 253 0.75 13.41 -13.67
C MET A 253 1.40 14.49 -12.80
N PHE A 254 0.81 15.67 -12.70
CA PHE A 254 1.30 16.72 -11.81
C PHE A 254 1.36 16.28 -10.34
N ASN A 255 0.33 15.58 -9.84
CA ASN A 255 0.30 15.09 -8.47
C ASN A 255 1.28 13.94 -8.23
N ILE A 256 1.36 12.97 -9.14
CA ILE A 256 2.35 11.89 -9.06
C ILE A 256 3.78 12.44 -9.07
N MET A 257 4.05 13.42 -9.93
CA MET A 257 5.39 14.00 -10.04
C MET A 257 5.83 14.72 -8.77
N LYS A 258 4.90 15.32 -8.00
CA LYS A 258 5.21 15.90 -6.69
C LYS A 258 5.71 14.83 -5.71
N GLU A 259 5.03 13.69 -5.65
CA GLU A 259 5.43 12.60 -4.76
C GLU A 259 6.75 11.97 -5.21
N PHE A 260 6.93 11.81 -6.53
CA PHE A 260 8.18 11.29 -7.09
C PHE A 260 9.35 12.23 -6.84
N GLU A 261 9.15 13.54 -6.84
CA GLU A 261 10.20 14.50 -6.50
C GLU A 261 10.62 14.41 -5.02
N ILE A 262 9.68 14.11 -4.10
CA ILE A 262 10.01 13.81 -2.70
C ILE A 262 10.89 12.56 -2.63
N ILE A 263 10.51 11.50 -3.37
CA ILE A 263 11.26 10.24 -3.42
C ILE A 263 12.65 10.45 -4.05
N ARG A 264 12.77 11.21 -5.13
CA ARG A 264 14.03 11.50 -5.81
C ARG A 264 15.01 12.27 -4.92
N LYS A 265 14.51 13.13 -4.03
CA LYS A 265 15.32 13.88 -3.05
C LYS A 265 15.72 13.06 -1.83
N SER A 266 15.20 11.84 -1.68
CA SER A 266 15.54 10.94 -0.58
C SER A 266 17.00 10.49 -0.68
N LYS A 267 17.68 10.41 0.46
CA LYS A 267 19.01 9.78 0.57
C LYS A 267 18.99 8.30 0.21
N LEU A 268 17.83 7.65 0.32
CA LEU A 268 17.63 6.26 -0.08
C LEU A 268 17.67 6.07 -1.60
N PHE A 269 17.36 7.11 -2.36
CA PHE A 269 17.29 7.06 -3.82
C PHE A 269 18.62 6.57 -4.42
N GLU A 270 19.76 7.06 -3.92
CA GLU A 270 21.08 6.65 -4.39
C GLU A 270 21.63 5.37 -3.75
N LYS A 271 20.88 4.74 -2.83
CA LYS A 271 21.34 3.50 -2.16
C LYS A 271 21.06 2.25 -2.96
N SER A 272 20.11 2.31 -3.89
CA SER A 272 19.66 1.13 -4.62
C SER A 272 18.87 1.53 -5.86
N GLU A 273 19.25 1.00 -7.02
CA GLU A 273 18.47 1.14 -8.26
C GLU A 273 17.02 0.63 -8.09
N TYR A 274 16.82 -0.37 -7.22
CA TYR A 274 15.48 -0.86 -6.90
C TYR A 274 14.64 0.19 -6.17
N LEU A 275 15.24 1.01 -5.31
CA LEU A 275 14.51 2.09 -4.61
C LEU A 275 14.20 3.28 -5.53
N LYS A 276 14.94 3.45 -6.63
CA LYS A 276 14.61 4.42 -7.68
C LYS A 276 13.37 3.99 -8.46
N LEU A 277 13.30 2.71 -8.82
CA LEU A 277 12.29 2.19 -9.73
C LEU A 277 11.07 1.57 -9.04
N PHE A 278 11.13 1.23 -7.76
CA PHE A 278 10.01 0.64 -7.04
C PHE A 278 8.72 1.50 -7.03
N PRO A 279 8.77 2.84 -6.85
CA PRO A 279 7.58 3.67 -6.90
C PRO A 279 6.86 3.58 -8.24
N ILE A 280 7.64 3.61 -9.31
CA ILE A 280 7.18 3.46 -10.69
C ILE A 280 6.48 2.12 -10.87
N PHE A 281 7.16 1.03 -10.48
CA PHE A 281 6.60 -0.32 -10.57
C PHE A 281 5.28 -0.41 -9.82
N SER A 282 5.21 0.12 -8.59
CA SER A 282 4.01 0.04 -7.76
C SER A 282 2.79 0.69 -8.41
N ILE A 283 2.97 1.80 -9.13
CA ILE A 283 1.91 2.49 -9.86
C ILE A 283 1.57 1.75 -11.16
N LEU A 284 2.57 1.29 -11.91
CA LEU A 284 2.33 0.50 -13.12
C LEU A 284 1.54 -0.79 -12.82
N GLU A 285 1.77 -1.42 -11.67
CA GLU A 285 0.99 -2.58 -11.22
C GLU A 285 -0.50 -2.27 -10.99
N ILE A 286 -0.85 -1.05 -10.58
CA ILE A 286 -2.25 -0.61 -10.53
C ILE A 286 -2.76 -0.37 -11.96
N MET A 287 -1.96 0.32 -12.77
CA MET A 287 -2.36 0.77 -14.10
C MET A 287 -2.52 -0.36 -15.12
N LYS A 288 -2.00 -1.57 -14.86
CA LYS A 288 -2.27 -2.77 -15.68
C LYS A 288 -3.75 -3.08 -15.84
N GLU A 289 -4.60 -2.56 -14.96
CA GLU A 289 -6.06 -2.69 -15.04
C GLU A 289 -6.66 -1.79 -16.14
N ASN A 290 -5.89 -0.84 -16.69
CA ASN A 290 -6.29 0.03 -17.80
C ASN A 290 -5.13 0.26 -18.80
N ALA A 291 -5.20 -0.42 -19.94
CA ALA A 291 -4.10 -0.47 -20.92
C ALA A 291 -3.66 0.89 -21.47
N SER A 292 -4.57 1.84 -21.68
CA SER A 292 -4.22 3.16 -22.23
C SER A 292 -3.45 4.01 -21.23
N MET A 293 -3.81 3.96 -19.94
CA MET A 293 -3.07 4.63 -18.88
C MET A 293 -1.70 4.00 -18.65
N TYR A 294 -1.61 2.68 -18.72
CA TYR A 294 -0.34 1.96 -18.61
C TYR A 294 0.68 2.48 -19.64
N ASP A 295 0.28 2.63 -20.90
CA ASP A 295 1.16 3.11 -21.96
C ASP A 295 1.57 4.58 -21.76
N ILE A 296 0.65 5.44 -21.30
CA ILE A 296 0.96 6.85 -20.99
C ILE A 296 2.01 6.93 -19.87
N LEU A 297 1.81 6.21 -18.78
CA LEU A 297 2.72 6.22 -17.65
C LEU A 297 4.07 5.62 -18.02
N LYS A 298 4.07 4.50 -18.76
CA LYS A 298 5.29 3.87 -19.27
C LYS A 298 6.13 4.86 -20.09
N ASN A 299 5.50 5.63 -20.97
CA ASN A 299 6.20 6.67 -21.74
C ASN A 299 6.76 7.78 -20.84
N VAL A 300 6.04 8.20 -19.78
CA VAL A 300 6.59 9.19 -18.84
C VAL A 300 7.81 8.62 -18.12
N ILE A 301 7.73 7.38 -17.65
CA ILE A 301 8.82 6.67 -16.96
C ILE A 301 10.07 6.61 -17.83
N GLU A 302 9.93 6.23 -19.11
CA GLU A 302 11.04 6.19 -20.08
C GLU A 302 11.72 7.55 -20.29
N ASN A 303 11.05 8.66 -19.95
CA ASN A 303 11.57 10.01 -20.10
C ASN A 303 12.01 10.67 -18.76
N TYR A 304 11.62 10.12 -17.61
CA TYR A 304 11.85 10.73 -16.29
C TYR A 304 12.94 10.05 -15.45
N PHE A 305 13.28 8.80 -15.77
CA PHE A 305 14.30 7.98 -15.09
C PHE A 305 15.29 7.42 -16.11
#